data_AF-A0A2P2LQJ0-F1
#
_entry.id   AF-A0A2P2LQJ0-F1
#
_cell.length_a   1.000
_cell.length_b   1.000
_cell.length_c   1.000
_cell.angle_alpha   90.00
_cell.angle_beta   90.00
_cell.angle_gamma   90.00
#
_symmetry.space_group_name_H-M   'P 1'
#
loop_
_entity.id
_entity.type
_entity.pdbx_description
1 polymer ?
#
loop_
_entity_poly.entity_id
_entity_poly.type
_entity_poly.pdbx_seq_one_letter_code
_entity_poly.pdbx_strand_id
1 'polypeptide(L)'
;MSKQTYKVCFCFRRRFRLAAAEAPEEIKTLFGQYSENGIMTVDHLQRFLIEIQKQEKATLQDAQAILDSLHEFKHLNIFHRKGLNLEAFFKYLFGDTNPPLDPKLGVHHDMTAPLSHYFIHTGHNSYLTGNQLSSDCSDVPIIKALQKGVRVIELDIWPNSNKDNVDVLHGRYAVLALLLVSQVWMPRYLIAASKSK
;
A
#
# COMPACT_ATOMS: atom_id res chain seq x y z
N MET A 1 -15.12 -16.92 -17.04
CA MET A 1 -14.87 -17.34 -15.64
C MET A 1 -13.49 -17.99 -15.55
N SER A 2 -12.58 -17.39 -14.78
CA SER A 2 -11.21 -17.91 -14.59
C SER A 2 -11.24 -19.17 -13.70
N LYS A 3 -10.61 -20.26 -14.14
CA LYS A 3 -10.46 -21.50 -13.36
C LYS A 3 -9.05 -21.56 -12.81
N GLN A 4 -8.88 -21.43 -11.49
CA GLN A 4 -7.59 -21.66 -10.86
C GLN A 4 -7.46 -23.14 -10.48
N THR A 5 -6.32 -23.73 -10.84
CA THR A 5 -6.02 -25.14 -10.60
C THR A 5 -4.98 -25.25 -9.50
N TYR A 6 -5.32 -25.90 -8.41
CA TYR A 6 -4.40 -26.13 -7.29
C TYR A 6 -4.01 -27.61 -7.26
N LYS A 7 -2.71 -27.88 -7.10
CA LYS A 7 -2.22 -29.23 -6.81
C LYS A 7 -2.44 -29.50 -5.33
N VAL A 8 -3.24 -30.51 -5.02
CA VAL A 8 -3.43 -31.02 -3.66
C VAL A 8 -2.83 -32.42 -3.65
N CYS A 9 -1.84 -32.65 -2.78
CA CYS A 9 -1.18 -33.94 -2.59
C CYS A 9 -0.62 -34.55 -3.89
N PHE A 10 0.41 -33.92 -4.47
CA PHE A 10 1.30 -34.29 -5.59
C PHE A 10 0.69 -34.85 -6.92
N CYS A 11 -0.41 -35.59 -6.88
CA CYS A 11 -1.04 -36.27 -8.00
C CYS A 11 -2.48 -35.78 -8.29
N PHE A 12 -3.14 -35.09 -7.35
CA PHE A 12 -4.51 -34.62 -7.55
C PHE A 12 -4.57 -33.12 -7.87
N ARG A 13 -5.18 -32.77 -9.01
CA ARG A 13 -5.46 -31.38 -9.38
C ARG A 13 -6.92 -31.07 -9.07
N ARG A 14 -7.18 -30.24 -8.07
CA ARG A 14 -8.52 -29.70 -7.82
C ARG A 14 -8.70 -28.40 -8.60
N ARG A 15 -9.79 -28.32 -9.35
CA ARG A 15 -10.24 -27.10 -10.04
C ARG A 15 -11.28 -26.43 -9.18
N PHE A 16 -10.92 -25.29 -8.60
CA PHE A 16 -11.90 -24.44 -7.94
C PHE A 16 -12.44 -23.46 -8.98
N ARG A 17 -13.77 -23.42 -9.10
CA ARG A 17 -14.41 -22.29 -9.75
C ARG A 17 -14.33 -21.16 -8.73
N LEU A 18 -13.49 -20.16 -8.98
CA LEU A 18 -13.70 -18.87 -8.34
C LEU A 18 -15.09 -18.43 -8.81
N ALA A 19 -16.06 -18.45 -7.91
CA ALA A 19 -17.30 -17.73 -8.16
C ALA A 19 -16.87 -16.31 -8.52
N ALA A 20 -17.34 -15.78 -9.66
CA ALA A 20 -17.21 -14.35 -9.88
C ALA A 20 -17.80 -13.70 -8.63
N ALA A 21 -17.05 -12.81 -7.98
CA ALA A 21 -17.54 -12.14 -6.79
C ALA A 21 -18.81 -11.39 -7.19
N GLU A 22 -19.97 -11.96 -6.85
CA GLU A 22 -21.24 -11.30 -7.05
C GLU A 22 -21.34 -10.20 -6.00
N ALA A 23 -21.90 -9.06 -6.37
CA ALA A 23 -22.10 -7.97 -5.43
C ALA A 23 -22.98 -8.46 -4.26
N PRO A 24 -22.61 -8.24 -2.99
CA PRO A 24 -23.47 -8.55 -1.85
C PRO A 24 -24.82 -7.83 -1.93
N GLU A 25 -25.87 -8.36 -1.29
CA GLU A 25 -27.22 -7.77 -1.33
C GLU A 25 -27.28 -6.33 -0.81
N GLU A 26 -26.44 -5.98 0.16
CA GLU A 26 -26.29 -4.61 0.65
C GLU A 26 -25.79 -3.66 -0.44
N ILE A 27 -24.81 -4.10 -1.23
CA ILE A 27 -24.29 -3.32 -2.37
C ILE A 27 -25.32 -3.24 -3.50
N LYS A 28 -26.08 -4.32 -3.76
CA LYS A 28 -27.17 -4.29 -4.74
C LYS A 28 -28.26 -3.29 -4.34
N THR A 29 -28.66 -3.30 -3.08
CA THR A 29 -29.64 -2.37 -2.51
C THR A 29 -29.16 -0.93 -2.60
N LEU A 30 -27.91 -0.69 -2.19
CA LEU A 30 -27.27 0.62 -2.28
C LEU A 30 -27.19 1.12 -3.73
N PHE A 31 -26.76 0.27 -4.66
CA PHE A 31 -26.74 0.61 -6.09
C PHE A 31 -28.15 0.96 -6.61
N GLY A 32 -29.17 0.22 -6.18
CA GLY A 32 -30.57 0.49 -6.54
C GLY A 32 -31.07 1.87 -6.08
N GLN A 33 -30.58 2.40 -4.96
CA GLN A 33 -30.94 3.74 -4.46
C GLN A 33 -30.33 4.87 -5.30
N TYR A 34 -29.21 4.60 -5.97
CA TYR A 34 -28.45 5.57 -6.78
C TYR A 34 -28.37 5.12 -8.24
N SER A 35 -29.39 4.43 -8.76
CA SER A 35 -29.46 4.07 -10.17
C SER A 35 -30.89 4.04 -10.66
N GLU A 36 -31.05 4.26 -11.97
CA GLU A 36 -32.34 4.13 -12.64
C GLU A 36 -32.19 3.12 -13.78
N ASN A 37 -33.14 2.19 -13.89
CA ASN A 37 -33.11 1.13 -14.91
C ASN A 37 -31.78 0.33 -14.92
N GLY A 38 -31.15 0.16 -13.75
CA GLY A 38 -29.88 -0.54 -13.58
C GLY A 38 -28.66 0.24 -14.07
N ILE A 39 -28.77 1.55 -14.25
CA ILE A 39 -27.69 2.45 -14.68
C ILE A 39 -27.55 3.60 -13.68
N MET A 40 -26.35 3.76 -13.12
CA MET A 40 -25.93 4.90 -12.31
C MET A 40 -25.27 5.93 -13.24
N THR A 41 -25.96 7.05 -13.49
CA THR A 41 -25.45 8.16 -14.31
C THR A 41 -24.37 8.95 -13.56
N VAL A 42 -23.77 9.94 -14.23
CA VAL A 42 -22.80 10.87 -13.62
C VAL A 42 -23.42 11.58 -12.41
N ASP A 43 -24.64 12.09 -12.54
CA ASP A 43 -25.35 12.77 -11.46
C ASP A 43 -25.64 11.84 -10.27
N HIS A 44 -26.02 10.58 -10.54
CA HIS A 44 -26.22 9.59 -9.50
C HIS A 44 -24.91 9.25 -8.77
N LEU A 45 -23.83 9.10 -9.53
CA LEU A 45 -22.51 8.84 -8.96
C LEU A 45 -22.03 10.01 -8.10
N GLN A 46 -22.16 11.25 -8.57
CA GLN A 46 -21.82 12.44 -7.77
C GLN A 46 -22.59 12.46 -6.44
N ARG A 47 -23.89 12.18 -6.49
CA ARG A 47 -24.73 12.11 -5.28
C ARG A 47 -24.23 11.03 -4.32
N PHE A 48 -23.89 9.85 -4.83
CA PHE A 48 -23.28 8.77 -4.05
C PHE A 48 -21.94 9.21 -3.41
N LEU A 49 -21.07 9.91 -4.15
CA LEU A 49 -19.79 10.41 -3.63
C LEU A 49 -20.01 11.38 -2.46
N ILE A 50 -20.99 12.27 -2.58
CA ILE A 50 -21.30 13.26 -1.54
C ILE A 50 -21.95 12.57 -0.32
N GLU A 51 -23.03 11.82 -0.53
CA GLU A 51 -23.88 11.32 0.56
C GLU A 51 -23.28 10.11 1.27
N ILE A 52 -22.63 9.20 0.52
CA ILE A 52 -22.12 7.92 1.05
C ILE A 52 -20.61 7.97 1.26
N GLN A 53 -19.84 8.41 0.26
CA GLN A 53 -18.37 8.52 0.40
C GLN A 53 -17.92 9.75 1.21
N LYS A 54 -18.85 10.63 1.59
CA LYS A 54 -18.61 11.87 2.34
C LYS A 54 -17.63 12.83 1.65
N GLN A 55 -17.60 12.80 0.32
CA GLN A 55 -16.83 13.71 -0.50
C GLN A 55 -17.66 14.96 -0.79
N GLU A 56 -17.84 15.81 0.22
CA GLU A 56 -18.76 16.98 0.16
C GLU A 56 -18.47 17.95 -1.00
N LYS A 57 -17.22 17.99 -1.48
CA LYS A 57 -16.77 18.85 -2.58
C LYS A 57 -16.74 18.15 -3.94
N ALA A 58 -17.24 16.91 -4.04
CA ALA A 58 -17.21 16.16 -5.28
C ALA A 58 -18.02 16.86 -6.38
N THR A 59 -17.37 17.13 -7.51
CA THR A 59 -17.96 17.78 -8.68
C THR A 59 -18.47 16.75 -9.68
N LEU A 60 -19.30 17.20 -10.63
CA LEU A 60 -19.67 16.38 -11.79
C LEU A 60 -18.45 15.97 -12.63
N GLN A 61 -17.40 16.81 -12.66
CA GLN A 61 -16.16 16.48 -13.37
C GLN A 61 -15.40 15.34 -12.69
N ASP A 62 -15.38 15.31 -11.35
CA ASP A 62 -14.78 14.21 -10.59
C ASP A 62 -15.52 12.89 -10.85
N ALA A 63 -16.85 12.91 -10.81
CA ALA A 63 -17.68 11.75 -11.11
C ALA A 63 -17.50 11.26 -12.56
N GLN A 64 -17.41 12.19 -13.52
CA GLN A 64 -17.15 11.86 -14.91
C GLN A 64 -15.76 11.24 -15.10
N ALA A 65 -14.72 11.78 -14.44
CA ALA A 65 -13.37 11.23 -14.51
C ALA A 65 -13.29 9.80 -13.95
N ILE A 66 -14.03 9.50 -12.87
CA ILE A 66 -14.16 8.14 -12.35
C ILE A 66 -14.80 7.22 -13.40
N LEU A 67 -15.92 7.64 -14.00
CA LEU A 67 -16.58 6.89 -15.06
C LEU A 67 -15.63 6.59 -16.23
N ASP A 68 -14.94 7.60 -16.74
CA ASP A 68 -14.02 7.49 -17.87
C ASP A 68 -12.87 6.51 -17.57
N SER A 69 -12.30 6.59 -16.35
CA SER A 69 -11.23 5.67 -15.91
C SER A 69 -11.68 4.20 -15.87
N LEU A 70 -12.96 3.94 -15.61
CA LEU A 70 -13.52 2.59 -15.58
C LEU A 70 -13.82 2.06 -16.99
N HIS A 71 -14.06 2.95 -17.95
CA HIS A 71 -14.26 2.63 -19.36
C HIS A 71 -12.95 2.26 -20.08
N GLU A 72 -11.81 2.85 -19.71
CA GLU A 72 -10.50 2.50 -20.29
C GLU A 72 -10.12 1.03 -20.07
N PHE A 73 -10.68 0.36 -19.06
CA PHE A 73 -10.49 -1.08 -18.83
C PHE A 73 -11.34 -1.99 -19.74
N LYS A 74 -12.17 -1.43 -20.63
CA LYS A 74 -12.96 -2.19 -21.61
C LYS A 74 -12.64 -1.67 -23.02
N HIS A 75 -11.70 -2.34 -23.69
CA HIS A 75 -11.39 -2.19 -25.12
C HIS A 75 -12.53 -2.60 -26.07
N LEU A 76 -13.78 -2.28 -25.73
CA LEU A 76 -14.94 -2.59 -26.54
C LEU A 76 -15.85 -1.36 -26.55
N ASN A 77 -15.52 -0.44 -27.47
CA ASN A 77 -16.52 0.33 -28.20
C ASN A 77 -17.68 -0.61 -28.52
N ILE A 78 -18.91 -0.30 -28.08
CA ILE A 78 -20.18 -0.66 -28.77
C ILE A 78 -21.44 -0.18 -27.99
N PHE A 79 -21.38 0.28 -26.73
CA PHE A 79 -22.58 0.85 -26.10
C PHE A 79 -22.36 2.17 -25.36
N HIS A 80 -23.00 3.22 -25.87
CA HIS A 80 -23.28 4.53 -25.28
C HIS A 80 -24.11 4.45 -23.98
N ARG A 81 -23.78 3.58 -23.03
CA ARG A 81 -24.37 3.68 -21.69
C ARG A 81 -23.58 4.72 -20.92
N LYS A 82 -24.16 5.92 -20.78
CA LYS A 82 -23.64 7.06 -20.02
C LYS A 82 -23.70 6.80 -18.50
N GLY A 83 -23.16 5.67 -18.02
CA GLY A 83 -23.24 5.33 -16.60
C GLY A 83 -22.73 3.95 -16.22
N LEU A 84 -22.56 3.72 -14.91
CA LEU A 84 -22.13 2.46 -14.32
C LEU A 84 -23.31 1.48 -14.21
N ASN A 85 -23.08 0.23 -14.61
CA ASN A 85 -23.94 -0.87 -14.19
C ASN A 85 -23.46 -1.42 -12.82
N LEU A 86 -24.25 -2.30 -12.21
CA LEU A 86 -23.94 -2.88 -10.89
C LEU A 86 -22.53 -3.52 -10.84
N GLU A 87 -22.14 -4.24 -11.89
CA GLU A 87 -20.82 -4.87 -11.96
C GLU A 87 -19.69 -3.83 -11.96
N ALA A 88 -19.83 -2.76 -12.74
CA ALA A 88 -18.85 -1.69 -12.81
C ALA A 88 -18.79 -0.88 -11.51
N PHE A 89 -19.94 -0.63 -10.88
CA PHE A 89 -20.00 0.01 -9.57
C PHE A 89 -19.33 -0.85 -8.48
N PHE A 90 -19.63 -2.16 -8.45
CA PHE A 90 -19.00 -3.07 -7.49
C PHE A 90 -17.49 -3.15 -7.70
N LYS A 91 -17.01 -3.16 -8.95
CA LYS A 91 -15.57 -3.08 -9.25
C LYS A 91 -14.97 -1.75 -8.80
N TYR A 92 -15.69 -0.64 -8.97
CA TYR A 92 -15.25 0.69 -8.53
C TYR A 92 -15.02 0.76 -7.02
N LEU A 93 -15.88 0.16 -6.20
CA LEU A 93 -15.74 0.19 -4.73
C LEU A 93 -14.40 -0.35 -4.23
N PHE A 94 -13.77 -1.26 -4.97
CA PHE A 94 -12.46 -1.85 -4.67
C PHE A 94 -11.38 -1.43 -5.68
N GLY A 95 -11.68 -0.47 -6.55
CA GLY A 95 -10.78 -0.01 -7.59
C GLY A 95 -9.77 0.99 -7.05
N ASP A 96 -8.66 1.14 -7.76
CA ASP A 96 -7.61 2.12 -7.44
C ASP A 96 -8.12 3.57 -7.48
N THR A 97 -9.27 3.82 -8.13
CA THR A 97 -9.96 5.11 -8.18
C THR A 97 -10.81 5.40 -6.95
N ASN A 98 -10.98 4.44 -6.04
CA ASN A 98 -11.65 4.62 -4.74
C ASN A 98 -10.78 4.11 -3.58
N PRO A 99 -9.55 4.64 -3.40
CA PRO A 99 -8.69 4.19 -2.31
C PRO A 99 -9.28 4.63 -0.96
N PRO A 100 -9.14 3.82 0.11
CA PRO A 100 -9.64 4.18 1.43
C PRO A 100 -8.92 5.39 2.04
N LEU A 101 -7.74 5.74 1.52
CA LEU A 101 -6.95 6.90 1.90
C LEU A 101 -6.69 7.73 0.65
N ASP A 102 -7.01 9.03 0.70
CA ASP A 102 -6.76 9.92 -0.44
C ASP A 102 -5.24 10.15 -0.62
N PRO A 103 -4.64 9.66 -1.72
CA PRO A 103 -3.21 9.85 -1.97
C PRO A 103 -2.84 11.31 -2.19
N LYS A 104 -3.79 12.19 -2.55
CA LYS A 104 -3.55 13.62 -2.79
C LYS A 104 -3.32 14.40 -1.49
N LEU A 105 -3.71 13.84 -0.34
CA LEU A 105 -3.61 14.53 0.94
C LEU A 105 -2.14 14.84 1.31
N GLY A 106 -1.20 14.03 0.84
CA GLY A 106 0.24 14.21 1.07
C GLY A 106 0.57 14.48 2.55
N VAL A 107 1.63 15.25 2.78
CA VAL A 107 1.94 15.79 4.11
C VAL A 107 1.01 16.98 4.39
N HIS A 108 0.11 16.81 5.35
CA HIS A 108 -0.94 17.79 5.71
C HIS A 108 -0.91 18.24 7.18
N HIS A 109 -0.06 17.62 8.00
CA HIS A 109 0.18 18.08 9.37
C HIS A 109 1.17 19.24 9.38
N ASP A 110 1.13 20.08 10.42
CA ASP A 110 2.17 21.09 10.65
C ASP A 110 3.51 20.37 10.88
N MET A 111 4.48 20.58 9.98
CA MET A 111 5.82 19.99 10.05
C MET A 111 6.87 20.96 10.61
N THR A 112 6.44 22.07 11.22
CA THR A 112 7.32 23.10 11.80
C THR A 112 7.43 23.05 13.33
N ALA A 113 6.55 22.28 14.00
CA ALA A 113 6.62 22.07 15.44
C ALA A 113 7.90 21.30 15.85
N PRO A 114 8.31 21.35 17.14
CA PRO A 114 9.45 20.59 17.64
C PRO A 114 9.30 19.07 17.44
N LEU A 115 10.41 18.35 17.27
CA LEU A 115 10.42 16.91 16.97
C LEU A 115 9.66 16.06 18.02
N SER A 116 9.63 16.50 19.28
CA SER A 116 8.92 15.83 20.38
C SER A 116 7.39 15.81 20.24
N HIS A 117 6.82 16.58 19.30
CA HIS A 117 5.38 16.65 19.06
C HIS A 117 4.89 15.60 18.06
N TYR A 118 5.79 14.82 17.45
CA TYR A 118 5.44 13.83 16.44
C TYR A 118 5.67 12.41 16.93
N PHE A 119 4.82 11.50 16.49
CA PHE A 119 5.15 10.09 16.49
C PHE A 119 6.19 9.81 15.39
N ILE A 120 7.28 9.14 15.75
CA ILE A 120 8.38 8.84 14.83
C ILE A 120 8.40 7.33 14.59
N HIS A 121 8.38 6.93 13.32
CA HIS A 121 8.53 5.55 12.93
C HIS A 121 10.00 5.11 13.10
N THR A 122 10.28 4.37 14.16
CA THR A 122 11.63 3.96 14.56
C THR A 122 11.86 2.46 14.36
N GLY A 123 13.09 2.07 13.98
CA GLY A 123 13.54 0.68 13.92
C GLY A 123 14.51 0.36 15.05
N HIS A 124 14.21 -0.69 15.82
CA HIS A 124 15.06 -1.22 16.89
C HIS A 124 15.95 -2.36 16.35
N ASN A 125 17.24 -2.36 16.71
CA ASN A 125 18.25 -3.29 16.19
C ASN A 125 18.13 -3.51 14.68
N SER A 126 18.13 -2.40 13.93
CA SER A 126 17.79 -2.35 12.50
C SER A 126 18.73 -3.17 11.61
N TYR A 127 19.90 -3.54 12.12
CA TYR A 127 20.91 -4.34 11.46
C TYR A 127 20.62 -5.86 11.55
N LEU A 128 19.70 -6.32 12.40
CA LEU A 128 19.41 -7.75 12.55
C LEU A 128 18.60 -8.30 11.37
N THR A 129 19.03 -9.45 10.85
CA THR A 129 18.31 -10.18 9.78
C THR A 129 17.16 -11.05 10.31
N GLY A 130 17.05 -11.21 11.62
CA GLY A 130 16.07 -12.08 12.27
C GLY A 130 15.94 -11.83 13.77
N ASN A 131 16.14 -12.87 14.57
CA ASN A 131 15.95 -12.84 16.02
C ASN A 131 17.13 -12.17 16.76
N GLN A 132 16.91 -11.81 18.03
CA GLN A 132 17.87 -11.08 18.87
C GLN A 132 19.06 -11.94 19.35
N LEU A 133 18.99 -13.26 19.26
CA LEU A 133 19.97 -14.15 19.90
C LEU A 133 21.00 -14.73 18.93
N SER A 134 20.54 -15.13 17.73
CA SER A 134 21.32 -16.00 16.85
C SER A 134 21.27 -15.61 15.38
N SER A 135 20.61 -14.50 15.02
CA SER A 135 20.53 -14.07 13.62
C SER A 135 21.65 -13.13 13.26
N ASP A 136 22.11 -13.23 12.00
CA ASP A 136 23.20 -12.43 11.46
C ASP A 136 22.84 -10.94 11.36
N CYS A 137 23.88 -10.12 11.24
CA CYS A 137 23.76 -8.68 11.02
C CYS A 137 23.99 -8.35 9.53
N SER A 138 23.20 -7.42 8.98
CA SER A 138 23.31 -6.96 7.60
C SER A 138 22.75 -5.54 7.45
N ASP A 139 23.19 -4.84 6.42
CA ASP A 139 22.63 -3.58 5.93
C ASP A 139 21.29 -3.74 5.19
N VAL A 140 20.99 -4.93 4.67
CA VAL A 140 19.74 -5.25 3.97
C VAL A 140 18.47 -4.92 4.78
N PRO A 141 18.32 -5.33 6.06
CA PRO A 141 17.17 -4.94 6.88
C PRO A 141 17.07 -3.42 7.10
N ILE A 142 18.20 -2.72 7.20
CA ILE A 142 18.24 -1.26 7.30
C ILE A 142 17.69 -0.62 6.01
N ILE A 143 18.16 -1.07 4.84
CA ILE A 143 17.68 -0.57 3.54
C ILE A 143 16.16 -0.79 3.41
N LYS A 144 15.67 -1.99 3.77
CA LYS A 144 14.24 -2.32 3.74
C LYS A 144 13.43 -1.46 4.72
N ALA A 145 13.95 -1.18 5.91
CA ALA A 145 13.31 -0.32 6.89
C ALA A 145 13.17 1.13 6.36
N LEU A 146 14.24 1.67 5.79
CA LEU A 146 14.23 3.01 5.18
C LEU A 146 13.24 3.10 4.01
N GLN A 147 13.21 2.09 3.13
CA GLN A 147 12.24 2.01 2.03
C GLN A 147 10.78 1.95 2.51
N LYS A 148 10.53 1.37 3.70
CA LYS A 148 9.21 1.33 4.36
C LYS A 148 8.88 2.61 5.14
N GLY A 149 9.75 3.61 5.12
CA GLY A 149 9.51 4.91 5.75
C GLY A 149 9.95 5.00 7.21
N VAL A 150 10.81 4.10 7.70
CA VAL A 150 11.48 4.28 9.00
C VAL A 150 12.36 5.55 8.95
N ARG A 151 12.37 6.31 10.05
CA ARG A 151 13.09 7.59 10.18
C ARG A 151 14.24 7.54 11.18
N VAL A 152 14.23 6.56 12.08
CA VAL A 152 15.30 6.33 13.06
C VAL A 152 15.72 4.88 12.99
N ILE A 153 17.01 4.64 12.91
CA ILE A 153 17.62 3.30 12.95
C ILE A 153 18.57 3.23 14.12
N GLU A 154 18.69 2.04 14.68
CA GLU A 154 19.62 1.72 15.77
C GLU A 154 20.83 0.96 15.22
N LEU A 155 22.02 1.31 15.73
CA LEU A 155 23.30 0.70 15.39
C LEU A 155 24.10 0.47 16.67
N ASP A 156 24.34 -0.80 17.00
CA ASP A 156 25.18 -1.20 18.12
C ASP A 156 26.63 -1.36 17.63
N ILE A 157 27.48 -0.39 17.97
CA ILE A 157 28.84 -0.29 17.45
C ILE A 157 29.83 -0.85 18.48
N TRP A 158 30.63 -1.82 18.06
CA TRP A 158 31.64 -2.48 18.89
C TRP A 158 33.02 -2.43 18.22
N PRO A 159 34.14 -2.35 18.97
CA PRO A 159 35.46 -2.54 18.39
C PRO A 159 35.58 -3.94 17.76
N ASN A 160 36.16 -4.01 16.57
CA ASN A 160 36.46 -5.29 15.94
C ASN A 160 37.58 -6.04 16.71
N SER A 161 37.79 -7.32 16.40
CA SER A 161 38.79 -8.16 17.07
C SER A 161 40.22 -7.61 17.02
N ASN A 162 40.57 -6.88 15.95
CA ASN A 162 41.89 -6.29 15.75
C ASN A 162 42.04 -4.90 16.40
N LYS A 163 40.95 -4.33 16.93
CA LYS A 163 40.87 -2.99 17.54
C LYS A 163 41.32 -1.85 16.62
N ASP A 164 41.26 -2.04 15.32
CA ASP A 164 41.60 -1.04 14.29
C ASP A 164 40.36 -0.51 13.55
N ASN A 165 39.19 -1.14 13.75
CA ASN A 165 37.92 -0.75 13.15
C ASN A 165 36.74 -1.09 14.08
N VAL A 166 35.52 -0.89 13.59
CA VAL A 166 34.28 -1.20 14.30
C VAL A 166 33.38 -2.14 13.51
N ASP A 167 32.64 -2.96 14.25
CA ASP A 167 31.60 -3.83 13.74
C ASP A 167 30.24 -3.41 14.30
N VAL A 168 29.18 -3.63 13.51
CA VAL A 168 27.80 -3.50 13.98
C VAL A 168 27.26 -4.89 14.32
N LEU A 169 26.96 -5.12 15.59
CA LEU A 169 26.49 -6.42 16.09
C LEU A 169 25.71 -6.30 17.39
N HIS A 170 24.84 -7.27 17.64
CA HIS A 170 24.09 -7.36 18.89
C HIS A 170 24.99 -7.88 20.01
N GLY A 171 25.24 -7.05 21.02
CA GLY A 171 26.25 -7.31 22.05
C GLY A 171 26.10 -8.65 22.78
N ARG A 172 27.24 -9.30 23.04
CA ARG A 172 27.45 -10.51 23.89
C ARG A 172 26.99 -11.88 23.38
N TYR A 173 26.38 -12.00 22.21
CA TYR A 173 26.03 -13.31 21.65
C TYR A 173 26.73 -13.51 20.32
N ALA A 174 27.09 -14.77 20.01
CA ALA A 174 27.93 -15.17 18.88
C ALA A 174 27.22 -14.93 17.54
N VAL A 175 27.11 -13.66 17.16
CA VAL A 175 26.52 -13.20 15.91
C VAL A 175 27.65 -12.86 14.95
N LEU A 176 27.51 -13.26 13.69
CA LEU A 176 28.45 -12.91 12.64
C LEU A 176 28.41 -11.38 12.44
N ALA A 177 29.52 -10.73 12.75
CA ALA A 177 29.68 -9.29 12.70
C ALA A 177 29.53 -8.75 11.27
N LEU A 178 28.84 -7.61 11.12
CA LEU A 178 28.84 -6.85 9.88
C LEU A 178 29.99 -5.84 9.92
N LEU A 179 30.96 -6.02 9.03
CA LEU A 179 32.05 -5.06 8.85
C LEU A 179 31.51 -3.81 8.13
N LEU A 180 31.66 -2.64 8.75
CA LEU A 180 31.33 -1.36 8.11
C LEU A 180 32.37 -1.01 7.04
N VAL A 181 32.21 -1.54 5.82
CA VAL A 181 32.93 -1.01 4.66
C VAL A 181 32.26 0.27 4.17
N SER A 182 32.83 1.39 4.61
CA SER A 182 32.78 2.73 3.99
C SER A 182 31.51 3.57 4.19
N GLN A 183 31.78 4.82 4.59
CA GLN A 183 30.92 5.97 4.81
C GLN A 183 30.17 6.47 3.54
N VAL A 184 29.94 5.62 2.53
CA VAL A 184 29.45 6.02 1.20
C VAL A 184 27.95 5.71 0.99
N TRP A 185 27.35 4.83 1.80
CA TRP A 185 25.99 4.31 1.53
C TRP A 185 24.82 5.06 2.19
N MET A 186 25.00 5.61 3.40
CA MET A 186 23.90 6.27 4.13
C MET A 186 23.25 7.47 3.41
N PRO A 187 23.99 8.38 2.73
CA PRO A 187 23.39 9.57 2.15
C PRO A 187 22.32 9.27 1.08
N ARG A 188 22.45 8.16 0.34
CA ARG A 188 21.58 7.85 -0.80
C ARG A 188 20.17 7.39 -0.40
N TYR A 189 20.03 6.69 0.72
CA TYR A 189 18.73 6.13 1.15
C TYR A 189 18.03 6.98 2.22
N LEU A 190 18.76 7.80 2.96
CA LEU A 190 18.18 8.70 3.97
C LEU A 190 17.25 9.76 3.34
N ILE A 191 17.58 10.22 2.12
CA ILE A 191 16.84 11.31 1.45
C ILE A 191 15.68 10.78 0.59
N ALA A 192 15.82 9.59 0.00
CA ALA A 192 14.85 9.05 -0.96
C ALA A 192 13.48 8.72 -0.32
N ALA A 193 13.46 8.30 0.94
CA ALA A 193 12.21 7.90 1.61
C ALA A 193 11.42 9.06 2.21
N SER A 194 12.02 10.25 2.36
CA SER A 194 11.41 11.40 3.04
C SER A 194 10.89 12.49 2.10
N LYS A 195 11.37 12.54 0.85
CA LYS A 195 10.97 13.58 -0.12
C LYS A 195 9.99 13.11 -1.20
N SER A 196 9.60 11.83 -1.19
CA SER A 196 8.81 11.20 -2.27
C SER A 196 7.33 10.96 -1.91
N LYS A 197 6.78 11.62 -0.90
CA LYS A 197 5.36 11.55 -0.55
C LYS A 197 4.85 12.91 -0.12
#